data_AF-A0A1X7LJB6-F1
#
_entry.id   AF-A0A1X7LJB6-F1
#
_cell.length_a   1.000
_cell.length_b   1.000
_cell.length_c   1.000
_cell.angle_alpha   90.00
_cell.angle_beta   90.00
_cell.angle_gamma   90.00
#
_symmetry.space_group_name_H-M   'P 1'
#
loop_
_entity.id
_entity.type
_entity.pdbx_description
1 polymer ?
#
loop_
_entity_poly.entity_id
_entity_poly.type
_entity_poly.pdbx_seq_one_letter_code
_entity_poly.pdbx_strand_id
1 'polypeptide(L)'
;MASPLSLLIGLRFSRGRRRSGMVSLISVISTLGIALGVAVLIVGLSAMNGFERELKNRILAVVPHGDIEPVNQPFTNWQRALPEVEGVKGIVAAAPYIRFTGLVESGANLRAVEVKGVDPVQETQLSALPQYVQNNAWANFKAGQQQIIMGKGVADALKVKQGDWVSIMIPNNDGGTKLMQPKRVRLQIAGILSLSGQLDHSLAMVPLQDAQGYLDMGDSVTGIAIKVNDVFNARQLVRDAGLATNSYVRISSWIDTYGYMYRDIQMIRAIMYLAMVLVIGVACFNIVSTLVMAVKDKSSDIAVLRTLGAKDGLIRAIFVWYGLLAGLLGSVSGVVVGVLASWQLTNIIGVIEKLIGHHFLSGDIYFIDFLPSELHWLDVVYVLVTALVLSLLASWYPARRASNIDPARVLSGQ
;
A
#
# COMPACT_ATOMS: atom_id res chain seq x y z
N MET A 1 -4.69 -46.83 7.83
CA MET A 1 -5.45 -46.81 6.56
C MET A 1 -4.45 -47.01 5.42
N ALA A 2 -4.60 -48.05 4.61
CA ALA A 2 -3.68 -48.31 3.50
C ALA A 2 -3.74 -47.15 2.49
N SER A 3 -2.58 -46.64 2.07
CA SER A 3 -2.51 -45.58 1.06
C SER A 3 -3.11 -46.07 -0.26
N PRO A 4 -3.87 -45.23 -0.99
CA PRO A 4 -4.49 -45.66 -2.24
C PRO A 4 -3.43 -46.07 -3.25
N LEU A 5 -3.68 -47.17 -3.97
CA LEU A 5 -2.74 -47.74 -4.96
C LEU A 5 -2.25 -46.70 -5.98
N SER A 6 -3.14 -45.78 -6.39
CA SER A 6 -2.83 -44.67 -7.29
C SER A 6 -1.77 -43.71 -6.75
N LEU A 7 -1.79 -43.40 -5.45
CA LEU A 7 -0.80 -42.54 -4.79
C LEU A 7 0.57 -43.24 -4.73
N LEU A 8 0.61 -44.53 -4.39
CA LEU A 8 1.85 -45.29 -4.32
C LEU A 8 2.51 -45.39 -5.71
N ILE A 9 1.72 -45.63 -6.75
CA ILE A 9 2.21 -45.67 -8.13
C ILE A 9 2.65 -44.26 -8.58
N GLY A 10 1.88 -43.21 -8.28
CA GLY A 10 2.24 -41.82 -8.57
C GLY A 10 3.57 -41.40 -7.92
N LEU A 11 3.78 -41.75 -6.65
CA LEU A 11 5.04 -41.52 -5.93
C LEU A 11 6.22 -42.29 -6.56
N ARG A 12 5.98 -43.53 -6.99
CA ARG A 12 7.01 -44.31 -7.71
C ARG A 12 7.34 -43.71 -9.07
N PHE A 13 6.34 -43.19 -9.79
CA PHE A 13 6.55 -42.50 -11.06
C PHE A 13 7.35 -41.20 -10.87
N SER A 14 7.14 -40.46 -9.77
CA SER A 14 7.91 -39.23 -9.49
C SER A 14 9.34 -39.51 -9.02
N ARG A 15 9.57 -40.58 -8.23
CA ARG A 15 10.90 -40.97 -7.72
C ARG A 15 11.70 -41.87 -8.68
N GLY A 16 11.06 -42.40 -9.72
CA GLY A 16 11.61 -43.41 -10.61
C GLY A 16 12.74 -42.89 -11.51
N ARG A 17 13.97 -42.82 -10.97
CA ARG A 17 15.21 -42.65 -11.74
C ARG A 17 15.48 -43.93 -12.55
N ARG A 18 15.16 -43.97 -13.85
CA ARG A 18 15.86 -44.86 -14.80
C ARG A 18 15.83 -44.36 -16.26
N ARG A 19 17.03 -44.42 -16.86
CA ARG A 19 17.46 -44.37 -18.27
C ARG A 19 17.38 -43.11 -19.14
N SER A 20 16.67 -42.03 -18.79
CA SER A 20 16.78 -40.78 -19.58
C SER A 20 16.92 -39.57 -18.67
N GLY A 21 18.13 -38.96 -18.64
CA GLY A 21 18.42 -37.75 -17.87
C GLY A 21 17.51 -36.58 -18.22
N MET A 22 16.97 -36.58 -19.45
CA MET A 22 16.06 -35.56 -19.98
C MET A 22 14.77 -35.42 -19.14
N VAL A 23 14.16 -36.54 -18.71
CA VAL A 23 12.89 -36.53 -17.95
C VAL A 23 13.08 -35.92 -16.55
N SER A 24 14.20 -36.21 -15.90
CA SER A 24 14.51 -35.64 -14.58
C SER A 24 14.74 -34.13 -14.66
N LEU A 25 15.38 -33.66 -15.74
CA LEU A 25 15.67 -32.25 -15.97
C LEU A 25 14.38 -31.45 -16.21
N ILE A 26 13.44 -32.00 -16.96
CA ILE A 26 12.14 -31.35 -17.22
C ILE A 26 11.29 -31.25 -15.94
N SER A 27 11.26 -32.31 -15.13
CA SER A 27 10.56 -32.27 -13.84
C SER A 27 11.16 -31.22 -12.90
N VAL A 28 12.50 -31.05 -12.90
CA VAL A 28 13.19 -30.01 -12.12
C VAL A 28 12.85 -28.62 -12.65
N ILE A 29 12.96 -28.39 -13.96
CA ILE A 29 12.61 -27.10 -14.59
C ILE A 29 11.15 -26.74 -14.31
N SER A 30 10.25 -27.73 -14.33
CA SER A 30 8.85 -27.48 -14.03
C SER A 30 8.62 -27.09 -12.59
N THR A 31 9.21 -27.84 -11.66
CA THR A 31 9.12 -27.55 -10.23
C THR A 31 9.69 -26.17 -9.94
N LEU A 32 10.81 -25.79 -10.57
CA LEU A 32 11.39 -24.45 -10.50
C LEU A 32 10.47 -23.38 -11.09
N GLY A 33 9.80 -23.65 -12.20
CA GLY A 33 8.84 -22.73 -12.80
C GLY A 33 7.65 -22.44 -11.89
N ILE A 34 7.08 -23.48 -11.27
CA ILE A 34 6.00 -23.34 -10.28
C ILE A 34 6.51 -22.60 -9.04
N ALA A 35 7.69 -22.97 -8.53
CA ALA A 35 8.30 -22.34 -7.37
C ALA A 35 8.55 -20.84 -7.61
N LEU A 36 9.11 -20.48 -8.77
CA LEU A 36 9.36 -19.11 -9.17
C LEU A 36 8.05 -18.33 -9.28
N GLY A 37 7.03 -18.91 -9.93
CA GLY A 37 5.72 -18.27 -10.04
C GLY A 37 5.12 -17.96 -8.68
N VAL A 38 5.08 -18.95 -7.78
CA VAL A 38 4.57 -18.77 -6.41
C VAL A 38 5.40 -17.75 -5.62
N ALA A 39 6.72 -17.79 -5.73
CA ALA A 39 7.59 -16.84 -5.04
C ALA A 39 7.34 -15.40 -5.52
N VAL A 40 7.25 -15.17 -6.83
CA VAL A 40 6.96 -13.85 -7.42
C VAL A 40 5.60 -13.32 -6.97
N LEU A 41 4.58 -14.17 -6.89
CA LEU A 41 3.25 -13.77 -6.40
C LEU A 41 3.31 -13.30 -4.94
N ILE A 42 4.00 -14.05 -4.06
CA ILE A 42 4.12 -13.69 -2.63
C ILE A 42 4.90 -12.39 -2.47
N VAL A 43 6.01 -12.23 -3.20
CA VAL A 43 6.80 -10.99 -3.17
C VAL A 43 5.98 -9.80 -3.66
N GLY A 44 5.23 -9.98 -4.76
CA GLY A 44 4.40 -8.92 -5.32
C GLY A 44 3.29 -8.46 -4.39
N LEU A 45 2.57 -9.40 -3.76
CA LEU A 45 1.55 -9.08 -2.76
C LEU A 45 2.15 -8.42 -1.52
N SER A 46 3.29 -8.95 -1.03
CA SER A 46 3.96 -8.40 0.15
C SER A 46 4.47 -6.97 -0.09
N ALA A 47 4.99 -6.68 -1.28
CA ALA A 47 5.38 -5.33 -1.68
C ALA A 47 4.16 -4.39 -1.67
N MET A 48 3.04 -4.82 -2.24
CA MET A 48 1.80 -4.03 -2.28
C MET A 48 1.27 -3.72 -0.87
N ASN A 49 1.24 -4.71 0.01
CA ASN A 49 0.85 -4.53 1.40
C ASN A 49 1.80 -3.56 2.13
N GLY A 50 3.11 -3.68 1.89
CA GLY A 50 4.12 -2.78 2.45
C GLY A 50 3.91 -1.33 2.02
N PHE A 51 3.59 -1.09 0.74
CA PHE A 51 3.26 0.24 0.23
C PHE A 51 2.00 0.80 0.88
N GLU A 52 0.95 -0.02 1.01
CA GLU A 52 -0.31 0.39 1.64
C GLU A 52 -0.09 0.80 3.11
N ARG A 53 0.69 0.03 3.86
CA ARG A 53 1.07 0.38 5.23
C ARG A 53 1.85 1.68 5.28
N GLU A 54 2.84 1.85 4.41
CA GLU A 54 3.72 3.02 4.47
C GLU A 54 2.98 4.31 4.11
N LEU A 55 2.06 4.24 3.14
CA LEU A 55 1.11 5.32 2.85
C LEU A 55 0.30 5.69 4.09
N LYS A 56 -0.29 4.68 4.76
CA LYS A 56 -1.12 4.88 5.95
C LYS A 56 -0.33 5.49 7.12
N ASN A 57 0.89 5.01 7.34
CA ASN A 57 1.68 5.35 8.52
C ASN A 57 2.52 6.62 8.38
N ARG A 58 2.90 7.03 7.18
CA ARG A 58 3.72 8.26 6.98
C ARG A 58 2.94 9.42 6.43
N ILE A 59 2.17 9.20 5.37
CA ILE A 59 1.50 10.29 4.67
C ILE A 59 0.17 10.56 5.36
N LEU A 60 -0.69 9.54 5.46
CA LEU A 60 -2.02 9.69 6.02
C LEU A 60 -2.01 9.89 7.54
N ALA A 61 -0.89 9.60 8.22
CA ALA A 61 -0.76 9.89 9.64
C ALA A 61 -0.66 11.40 9.94
N VAL A 62 -0.22 12.22 8.98
CA VAL A 62 0.07 13.65 9.21
C VAL A 62 -0.93 14.59 8.51
N VAL A 63 -1.68 14.11 7.52
CA VAL A 63 -2.74 14.89 6.89
C VAL A 63 -4.12 14.52 7.46
N PRO A 64 -5.03 15.49 7.59
CA PRO A 64 -6.44 15.20 7.84
C PRO A 64 -7.00 14.23 6.78
N HIS A 65 -7.82 13.27 7.20
CA HIS A 65 -8.47 12.35 6.27
C HIS A 65 -9.65 13.01 5.54
N GLY A 66 -10.18 14.09 6.10
CA GLY A 66 -11.05 15.01 5.40
C GLY A 66 -11.27 16.30 6.17
N ASP A 67 -11.92 17.23 5.50
CA ASP A 67 -12.26 18.56 5.99
C ASP A 67 -13.73 18.86 5.69
N ILE A 68 -14.38 19.54 6.64
CA ILE A 68 -15.71 20.10 6.49
C ILE A 68 -15.58 21.62 6.62
N GLU A 69 -15.94 22.34 5.55
CA GLU A 69 -15.93 23.80 5.52
C GLU A 69 -17.34 24.30 5.18
N PRO A 70 -17.87 25.35 5.84
CA PRO A 70 -19.14 25.91 5.43
C PRO A 70 -19.02 26.54 4.05
N VAL A 71 -20.06 26.47 3.24
CA VAL A 71 -20.07 27.17 1.94
C VAL A 71 -20.02 28.68 2.14
N ASN A 72 -20.66 29.18 3.19
CA ASN A 72 -20.60 30.58 3.61
C ASN A 72 -19.65 30.71 4.80
N GLN A 73 -18.44 31.21 4.55
CA GLN A 73 -17.46 31.50 5.61
C GLN A 73 -17.81 32.81 6.36
N PRO A 74 -17.45 32.94 7.65
CA PRO A 74 -16.73 31.97 8.48
C PRO A 74 -17.64 30.91 9.13
N PHE A 75 -17.08 29.78 9.60
CA PHE A 75 -17.84 28.77 10.34
C PHE A 75 -18.09 29.25 11.77
N THR A 76 -19.29 29.75 12.06
CA THR A 76 -19.66 30.34 13.37
C THR A 76 -20.26 29.33 14.35
N ASN A 77 -20.89 28.28 13.83
CA ASN A 77 -21.65 27.27 14.57
C ASN A 77 -20.90 25.93 14.69
N TRP A 78 -19.57 25.96 14.56
CA TRP A 78 -18.71 24.77 14.61
C TRP A 78 -18.72 24.09 15.99
N GLN A 79 -18.86 24.83 17.09
CA GLN A 79 -18.88 24.26 18.45
C GLN A 79 -20.06 23.30 18.64
N ARG A 80 -21.18 23.54 17.94
CA ARG A 80 -22.34 22.64 17.94
C ARG A 80 -22.16 21.49 16.95
N ALA A 81 -21.51 21.74 15.82
CA ALA A 81 -21.30 20.72 14.79
C ALA A 81 -20.21 19.71 15.16
N LEU A 82 -19.19 20.11 15.93
CA LEU A 82 -18.04 19.28 16.25
C LEU A 82 -18.43 17.99 17.00
N PRO A 83 -19.27 18.00 18.06
CA PRO A 83 -19.70 16.78 18.72
C PRO A 83 -20.57 15.87 17.83
N GLU A 84 -21.38 16.45 16.93
CA GLU A 84 -22.19 15.67 15.98
C GLU A 84 -21.31 14.95 14.96
N VAL A 85 -20.23 15.60 14.50
CA VAL A 85 -19.20 15.01 13.64
C VAL A 85 -18.48 13.88 14.37
N GLU A 86 -18.05 14.10 15.61
CA GLU A 86 -17.40 13.06 16.43
C GLU A 86 -18.30 11.87 16.72
N GLY A 87 -19.62 12.08 16.80
CA GLY A 87 -20.62 11.03 17.01
C GLY A 87 -20.82 10.08 15.83
N VAL A 88 -20.32 10.40 14.64
CA VAL A 88 -20.48 9.55 13.44
C VAL A 88 -19.59 8.32 13.53
N LYS A 89 -20.20 7.14 13.37
CA LYS A 89 -19.49 5.85 13.39
C LYS A 89 -18.38 5.82 12.33
N GLY A 90 -17.14 5.63 12.79
CA GLY A 90 -15.96 5.58 11.94
C GLY A 90 -15.09 6.84 12.00
N ILE A 91 -15.59 7.92 12.60
CA ILE A 91 -14.76 9.06 13.00
C ILE A 91 -14.02 8.71 14.29
N VAL A 92 -12.71 8.95 14.29
CA VAL A 92 -11.81 8.68 15.42
C VAL A 92 -11.55 9.97 16.20
N ALA A 93 -11.40 11.09 15.49
CA ALA A 93 -11.21 12.41 16.08
C ALA A 93 -11.64 13.49 15.09
N ALA A 94 -12.06 14.64 15.60
CA ALA A 94 -12.26 15.85 14.82
C ALA A 94 -11.62 17.05 15.54
N ALA A 95 -11.22 18.07 14.81
CA ALA A 95 -10.66 19.29 15.40
C ALA A 95 -11.00 20.52 14.55
N PRO A 96 -11.33 21.66 15.16
CA PRO A 96 -11.48 22.92 14.44
C PRO A 96 -10.12 23.41 13.94
N TYR A 97 -10.12 24.07 12.78
CA TYR A 97 -8.92 24.72 12.26
C TYR A 97 -9.25 26.04 11.56
N ILE A 98 -8.23 26.88 11.46
CA ILE A 98 -8.21 28.07 10.61
C ILE A 98 -7.16 27.88 9.53
N ARG A 99 -7.51 28.09 8.26
CA ARG A 99 -6.60 27.95 7.13
C ARG A 99 -6.50 29.27 6.38
N PHE A 100 -5.29 29.78 6.21
CA PHE A 100 -5.03 31.00 5.45
C PHE A 100 -3.64 30.97 4.81
N THR A 101 -3.46 31.74 3.76
CA THR A 101 -2.15 31.90 3.12
C THR A 101 -1.46 33.14 3.67
N GLY A 102 -0.18 33.01 4.03
CA GLY A 102 0.65 34.14 4.46
C GLY A 102 2.01 34.15 3.77
N LEU A 103 2.60 35.33 3.68
CA LEU A 103 3.96 35.53 3.18
C LEU A 103 4.89 35.72 4.38
N VAL A 104 5.69 34.70 4.70
CA VAL A 104 6.66 34.76 5.79
C VAL A 104 7.95 35.38 5.28
N GLU A 105 8.45 36.36 6.03
CA GLU A 105 9.64 37.13 5.71
C GLU A 105 10.68 37.06 6.84
N SER A 106 11.94 36.90 6.44
CA SER A 106 13.11 37.04 7.31
C SER A 106 14.22 37.76 6.54
N GLY A 107 14.46 39.03 6.89
CA GLY A 107 15.39 39.89 6.17
C GLY A 107 14.99 40.05 4.70
N ALA A 108 15.83 39.58 3.78
CA ALA A 108 15.57 39.62 2.34
C ALA A 108 14.87 38.37 1.79
N ASN A 109 14.69 37.33 2.61
CA ASN A 109 14.08 36.08 2.17
C ASN A 109 12.56 36.11 2.41
N LEU A 110 11.79 35.72 1.40
CA LEU A 110 10.32 35.70 1.42
C LEU A 110 9.82 34.34 0.95
N ARG A 111 8.85 33.75 1.66
CA ARG A 111 8.21 32.49 1.28
C ARG A 111 6.71 32.51 1.56
N ALA A 112 5.92 32.20 0.53
CA ALA A 112 4.49 31.97 0.69
C ALA A 112 4.29 30.61 1.35
N VAL A 113 3.46 30.58 2.39
CA VAL A 113 3.13 29.37 3.15
C VAL A 113 1.63 29.33 3.40
N GLU A 114 1.09 28.12 3.44
CA GLU A 114 -0.22 27.84 4.01
C GLU A 114 -0.07 27.73 5.52
N VAL A 115 -0.78 28.58 6.26
CA VAL A 115 -0.80 28.59 7.71
C VAL A 115 -2.06 27.92 8.20
N LYS A 116 -1.89 26.92 9.06
CA LYS A 116 -2.96 26.23 9.77
C LYS A 116 -2.97 26.68 11.25
N GLY A 117 -4.01 27.39 11.65
CA GLY A 117 -4.37 27.61 13.04
C GLY A 117 -4.92 26.32 13.64
N VAL A 118 -4.25 25.77 14.65
CA VAL A 118 -4.59 24.47 15.26
C VAL A 118 -4.72 24.57 16.77
N ASP A 119 -5.64 23.80 17.35
CA ASP A 119 -5.66 23.54 18.79
C ASP A 119 -4.60 22.46 19.10
N PRO A 120 -3.54 22.77 19.87
CA PRO A 120 -2.44 21.82 20.10
C PRO A 120 -2.88 20.50 20.77
N VAL A 121 -3.93 20.55 21.59
CA VAL A 121 -4.45 19.38 22.30
C VAL A 121 -5.26 18.50 21.35
N GLN A 122 -6.18 19.09 20.60
CA GLN A 122 -7.03 18.35 19.66
C GLN A 122 -6.23 17.83 18.45
N GLU A 123 -5.26 18.60 17.96
CA GLU A 123 -4.40 18.20 16.84
C GLU A 123 -3.56 16.96 17.18
N THR A 124 -3.24 16.73 18.46
CA THR A 124 -2.54 15.52 18.93
C THR A 124 -3.39 14.25 18.79
N GLN A 125 -4.72 14.38 18.86
CA GLN A 125 -5.65 13.27 18.60
C GLN A 125 -5.90 13.08 17.10
N LEU A 126 -5.91 14.21 16.36
CA LEU A 126 -6.17 14.25 14.94
C LEU A 126 -5.02 13.64 14.12
N SER A 127 -3.79 14.11 14.31
CA SER A 127 -2.64 13.77 13.47
C SER A 127 -1.38 13.43 14.27
N ALA A 128 -0.42 12.79 13.61
CA ALA A 128 0.90 12.52 14.15
C ALA A 128 1.87 13.71 13.99
N LEU A 129 1.43 14.86 13.46
CA LEU A 129 2.25 16.07 13.27
C LEU A 129 3.09 16.44 14.49
N PRO A 130 2.56 16.40 15.74
CA PRO A 130 3.33 16.75 16.93
C PRO A 130 4.63 15.95 17.08
N GLN A 131 4.64 14.69 16.63
CA GLN A 131 5.78 13.77 16.76
C GLN A 131 6.92 14.10 15.79
N TYR A 132 6.62 14.84 14.72
CA TYR A 132 7.60 15.26 13.71
C TYR A 132 8.17 16.66 13.99
N VAL A 133 7.75 17.31 15.09
CA VAL A 133 8.32 18.58 15.52
C VAL A 133 9.57 18.34 16.36
N GLN A 134 10.68 18.92 15.91
CA GLN A 134 11.99 18.73 16.53
C GLN A 134 12.06 19.28 17.95
N ASN A 135 12.97 18.72 18.75
CA ASN A 135 13.30 19.18 20.11
C ASN A 135 12.11 19.21 21.08
N ASN A 136 11.06 18.42 20.82
CA ASN A 136 9.83 18.39 21.61
C ASN A 136 9.16 19.78 21.74
N ALA A 137 9.34 20.65 20.74
CA ALA A 137 8.83 22.02 20.79
C ALA A 137 7.30 22.10 20.87
N TRP A 138 6.60 21.06 20.40
CA TRP A 138 5.14 20.96 20.48
C TRP A 138 4.61 21.07 21.91
N ALA A 139 5.34 20.56 22.91
CA ALA A 139 4.90 20.59 24.30
C ALA A 139 4.73 22.01 24.86
N ASN A 140 5.46 22.98 24.30
CA ASN A 140 5.41 24.38 24.69
C ASN A 140 4.59 25.25 23.72
N PHE A 141 3.97 24.63 22.71
CA PHE A 141 3.22 25.32 21.67
C PHE A 141 1.83 25.70 22.20
N LYS A 142 1.61 27.00 22.45
CA LYS A 142 0.35 27.49 23.05
C LYS A 142 0.00 28.90 22.59
N ALA A 143 -1.29 29.21 22.66
CA ALA A 143 -1.83 30.52 22.32
C ALA A 143 -1.28 31.64 23.20
N GLY A 144 -1.32 32.87 22.66
CA GLY A 144 -0.91 34.10 23.33
C GLY A 144 0.61 34.33 23.36
N GLN A 145 1.40 33.43 22.77
CA GLN A 145 2.86 33.54 22.75
C GLN A 145 3.43 33.94 21.39
N GLN A 146 2.57 34.24 20.39
CA GLN A 146 2.99 34.63 19.04
C GLN A 146 3.96 33.60 18.45
N GLN A 147 3.61 32.32 18.59
CA GLN A 147 4.46 31.21 18.19
C GLN A 147 4.07 30.69 16.81
N ILE A 148 5.08 30.29 16.04
CA ILE A 148 4.92 29.60 14.77
C ILE A 148 5.76 28.32 14.77
N ILE A 149 5.17 27.23 14.31
CA ILE A 149 5.89 26.03 13.90
C ILE A 149 5.89 26.02 12.37
N MET A 150 7.02 25.74 11.75
CA MET A 150 7.12 25.76 10.29
C MET A 150 7.87 24.55 9.75
N GLY A 151 7.53 24.14 8.53
CA GLY A 151 8.24 23.08 7.83
C GLY A 151 9.72 23.39 7.64
N LYS A 152 10.55 22.36 7.66
CA LYS A 152 12.01 22.46 7.54
C LYS A 152 12.42 23.12 6.22
N GLY A 153 11.77 22.78 5.11
CA GLY A 153 12.01 23.40 3.82
C GLY A 153 11.74 24.91 3.81
N VAL A 154 10.71 25.36 4.52
CA VAL A 154 10.44 26.81 4.71
C VAL A 154 11.54 27.46 5.56
N ALA A 155 11.94 26.82 6.66
CA ALA A 155 12.99 27.35 7.55
C ALA A 155 14.34 27.47 6.83
N ASP A 156 14.74 26.43 6.09
CA ASP A 156 15.98 26.39 5.31
C ASP A 156 15.96 27.47 4.22
N ALA A 157 14.84 27.65 3.53
CA ALA A 157 14.69 28.65 2.49
C ALA A 157 14.73 30.10 3.02
N LEU A 158 14.26 30.32 4.25
CA LEU A 158 14.32 31.61 4.93
C LEU A 158 15.65 31.81 5.68
N LYS A 159 16.48 30.76 5.81
CA LYS A 159 17.73 30.71 6.57
C LYS A 159 17.56 31.03 8.06
N VAL A 160 16.49 30.48 8.66
CA VAL A 160 16.12 30.70 10.06
C VAL A 160 16.19 29.40 10.87
N LYS A 161 16.29 29.53 12.19
CA LYS A 161 16.36 28.41 13.14
C LYS A 161 15.30 28.57 14.22
N GLN A 162 15.08 27.49 14.98
CA GLN A 162 14.25 27.54 16.19
C GLN A 162 14.74 28.66 17.13
N GLY A 163 13.79 29.46 17.64
CA GLY A 163 14.06 30.61 18.51
C GLY A 163 14.15 31.96 17.78
N ASP A 164 14.39 31.96 16.46
CA ASP A 164 14.43 33.18 15.66
C ASP A 164 13.03 33.80 15.51
N TRP A 165 13.01 35.07 15.13
CA TRP A 165 11.78 35.80 14.85
C TRP A 165 11.59 36.01 13.35
N VAL A 166 10.38 35.77 12.88
CA VAL A 166 9.95 36.04 11.50
C VAL A 166 8.74 36.96 11.52
N SER A 167 8.50 37.65 10.40
CA SER A 167 7.24 38.38 10.22
C SER A 167 6.39 37.66 9.18
N ILE A 168 5.10 37.52 9.44
CA ILE A 168 4.13 37.02 8.47
C ILE A 168 3.28 38.19 7.98
N MET A 169 3.19 38.33 6.67
CA MET A 169 2.25 39.24 6.02
C MET A 169 1.02 38.46 5.60
N ILE A 170 -0.12 38.85 6.14
CA ILE A 170 -1.42 38.22 5.90
C ILE A 170 -2.22 39.17 5.02
N PRO A 171 -2.67 38.74 3.83
CA PRO A 171 -3.54 39.55 2.98
C PRO A 171 -4.83 39.89 3.74
N ASN A 172 -5.14 41.18 3.84
CA ASN A 172 -6.40 41.62 4.42
C ASN A 172 -7.44 41.73 3.30
N ASN A 173 -8.58 41.06 3.43
CA ASN A 173 -9.63 41.08 2.42
C ASN A 173 -11.00 41.26 3.08
N ASP A 174 -11.37 42.50 3.36
CA ASP A 174 -12.64 42.86 4.02
C ASP A 174 -13.83 42.91 3.03
N GLY A 175 -13.79 42.10 1.97
CA GLY A 175 -14.85 42.01 0.96
C GLY A 175 -15.11 43.27 0.11
N GLY A 176 -14.45 44.39 0.40
CA GLY A 176 -14.58 45.67 -0.31
C GLY A 176 -13.61 45.84 -1.48
N THR A 177 -13.93 46.74 -2.41
CA THR A 177 -13.12 47.07 -3.61
C THR A 177 -11.82 47.84 -3.32
N LYS A 178 -11.45 48.05 -2.05
CA LYS A 178 -10.24 48.78 -1.65
C LYS A 178 -9.12 47.82 -1.28
N LEU A 179 -7.97 47.94 -1.94
CA LEU A 179 -6.74 47.29 -1.49
C LEU A 179 -6.33 47.86 -0.13
N MET A 180 -6.34 47.03 0.90
CA MET A 180 -5.84 47.36 2.23
C MET A 180 -4.39 46.90 2.39
N GLN A 181 -3.65 47.55 3.29
CA GLN A 181 -2.30 47.09 3.63
C GLN A 181 -2.38 45.71 4.31
N PRO A 182 -1.50 44.76 3.95
CA PRO A 182 -1.47 43.45 4.58
C PRO A 182 -1.14 43.59 6.07
N LYS A 183 -1.79 42.77 6.91
CA LYS A 183 -1.53 42.73 8.35
C LYS A 183 -0.19 42.03 8.55
N ARG A 184 0.75 42.73 9.19
CA ARG A 184 2.09 42.20 9.48
C ARG A 184 2.16 41.80 10.95
N VAL A 185 2.38 40.52 11.20
CA VAL A 185 2.48 39.96 12.56
C VAL A 185 3.87 39.38 12.75
N ARG A 186 4.49 39.67 13.90
CA ARG A 186 5.80 39.11 14.25
C ARG A 186 5.61 37.85 15.09
N LEU A 187 6.27 36.77 14.71
CA LEU A 187 6.13 35.45 15.32
C LEU A 187 7.50 34.86 15.67
N GLN A 188 7.60 34.18 16.80
CA GLN A 188 8.80 33.44 17.20
C GLN A 188 8.68 31.98 16.73
N ILE A 189 9.74 31.46 16.12
CA ILE A 189 9.80 30.06 15.69
C ILE A 189 9.91 29.17 16.92
N ALA A 190 8.78 28.61 17.34
CA ALA A 190 8.73 27.71 18.49
C ALA A 190 9.38 26.37 18.17
N GLY A 191 9.21 25.86 16.95
CA GLY A 191 9.74 24.57 16.52
C GLY A 191 9.82 24.45 15.00
N ILE A 192 10.64 23.50 14.54
CA ILE A 192 10.75 23.13 13.13
C ILE A 192 10.11 21.75 12.97
N LEU A 193 9.14 21.67 12.06
CA LEU A 193 8.49 20.45 11.63
C LEU A 193 9.33 19.83 10.51
N SER A 194 9.61 18.53 10.59
CA SER A 194 10.35 17.82 9.53
C SER A 194 9.57 16.60 9.06
N LEU A 195 8.89 16.79 7.94
CA LEU A 195 8.12 15.84 7.15
C LEU A 195 8.79 15.70 5.78
N SER A 196 9.59 14.66 5.57
CA SER A 196 10.31 14.43 4.31
C SER A 196 9.42 14.55 3.07
N GLY A 197 9.43 15.66 2.33
CA GLY A 197 8.63 15.81 1.10
C GLY A 197 8.10 17.23 0.89
N GLN A 198 7.02 17.37 0.10
CA GLN A 198 6.51 18.67 -0.32
C GLN A 198 5.88 19.51 0.81
N LEU A 199 5.25 18.86 1.80
CA LEU A 199 4.61 19.55 2.94
C LEU A 199 5.60 20.39 3.75
N ASP A 200 6.86 19.96 3.83
CA ASP A 200 7.95 20.69 4.50
C ASP A 200 8.24 22.06 3.89
N HIS A 201 7.84 22.29 2.65
CA HIS A 201 8.15 23.50 1.89
C HIS A 201 7.01 24.52 1.86
N SER A 202 5.83 24.18 2.37
CA SER A 202 4.65 25.04 2.26
C SER A 202 3.83 25.17 3.54
N LEU A 203 4.05 24.34 4.56
CA LEU A 203 3.22 24.34 5.77
C LEU A 203 3.83 25.15 6.92
N ALA A 204 2.98 25.94 7.58
CA ALA A 204 3.24 26.48 8.91
C ALA A 204 2.00 26.34 9.80
N MET A 205 2.21 26.36 11.11
CA MET A 205 1.17 26.22 12.12
C MET A 205 1.30 27.31 13.18
N VAL A 206 0.16 27.84 13.61
CA VAL A 206 0.03 28.77 14.74
C VAL A 206 -1.08 28.25 15.66
N PRO A 207 -1.12 28.65 16.93
CA PRO A 207 -2.24 28.31 17.80
C PRO A 207 -3.57 28.84 17.24
N LEU A 208 -4.66 28.07 17.36
CA LEU A 208 -5.97 28.42 16.81
C LEU A 208 -6.45 29.81 17.26
N GLN A 209 -6.32 30.11 18.54
CA GLN A 209 -6.72 31.40 19.14
C GLN A 209 -5.89 32.57 18.59
N ASP A 210 -4.60 32.33 18.31
CA ASP A 210 -3.74 33.33 17.70
C ASP A 210 -4.17 33.59 16.24
N ALA A 211 -4.47 32.53 15.47
CA ALA A 211 -5.02 32.64 14.12
C ALA A 211 -6.34 33.41 14.08
N GLN A 212 -7.25 33.16 15.04
CA GLN A 212 -8.52 33.88 15.18
C GLN A 212 -8.29 35.38 15.33
N GLY A 213 -7.31 35.79 16.16
CA GLY A 213 -6.93 37.19 16.33
C GLY A 213 -6.20 37.78 15.11
N TYR A 214 -5.46 36.98 14.36
CA TYR A 214 -4.77 37.46 13.16
C TYR A 214 -5.75 37.76 12.02
N LEU A 215 -6.81 36.97 11.88
CA LEU A 215 -7.84 37.14 10.84
C LEU A 215 -9.09 37.89 11.31
N ASP A 216 -9.11 38.35 12.56
CA ASP A 216 -10.25 39.06 13.17
C ASP A 216 -11.56 38.25 13.08
N MET A 217 -11.48 36.92 13.26
CA MET A 217 -12.59 35.96 13.10
C MET A 217 -13.45 35.77 14.36
N GLY A 218 -13.08 36.38 15.49
CA GLY A 218 -13.69 36.10 16.79
C GLY A 218 -13.59 34.61 17.14
N ASP A 219 -14.70 34.01 17.58
CA ASP A 219 -14.76 32.57 17.90
C ASP A 219 -14.98 31.67 16.67
N SER A 220 -15.01 32.23 15.46
CA SER A 220 -15.27 31.47 14.23
C SER A 220 -14.02 30.75 13.74
N VAL A 221 -14.20 29.72 12.92
CA VAL A 221 -13.11 28.93 12.30
C VAL A 221 -13.35 28.76 10.81
N THR A 222 -12.35 28.27 10.07
CA THR A 222 -12.55 28.01 8.63
C THR A 222 -13.14 26.63 8.37
N GLY A 223 -12.91 25.65 9.25
CA GLY A 223 -13.40 24.29 9.05
C GLY A 223 -13.18 23.37 10.24
N ILE A 224 -13.65 22.15 10.07
CA ILE A 224 -13.42 21.02 10.98
C ILE A 224 -12.65 19.95 10.21
N ALA A 225 -11.45 19.62 10.68
CA ALA A 225 -10.63 18.55 10.16
C ALA A 225 -11.01 17.23 10.84
N ILE A 226 -10.94 16.12 10.10
CA ILE A 226 -11.46 14.81 10.52
C ILE A 226 -10.38 13.74 10.35
N LYS A 227 -10.29 12.88 11.36
CA LYS A 227 -9.59 11.60 11.32
C LYS A 227 -10.60 10.46 11.33
N VAL A 228 -10.51 9.60 10.33
CA VAL A 228 -11.33 8.39 10.20
C VAL A 228 -10.54 7.10 10.49
N ASN A 229 -11.24 6.02 10.84
CA ASN A 229 -10.64 4.72 11.10
C ASN A 229 -10.17 3.98 9.84
N ASP A 230 -10.94 4.08 8.75
CA ASP A 230 -10.61 3.55 7.43
C ASP A 230 -10.39 4.69 6.45
N VAL A 231 -9.12 4.92 6.15
CA VAL A 231 -8.67 6.05 5.34
C VAL A 231 -9.07 5.88 3.87
N PHE A 232 -9.20 4.64 3.37
CA PHE A 232 -9.64 4.40 2.00
C PHE A 232 -11.14 4.59 1.81
N ASN A 233 -11.91 4.54 2.92
CA ASN A 233 -13.34 4.88 2.93
C ASN A 233 -13.62 6.33 3.36
N ALA A 234 -12.59 7.18 3.45
CA ALA A 234 -12.71 8.55 3.97
C ALA A 234 -13.77 9.38 3.24
N ARG A 235 -13.92 9.25 1.92
CA ARG A 235 -14.92 10.02 1.15
C ARG A 235 -16.35 9.78 1.63
N GLN A 236 -16.69 8.52 1.96
CA GLN A 236 -18.02 8.20 2.48
C GLN A 236 -18.19 8.70 3.93
N LEU A 237 -17.20 8.44 4.78
CA LEU A 237 -17.25 8.82 6.19
C LEU A 237 -17.32 10.34 6.39
N VAL A 238 -16.53 11.10 5.62
CA VAL A 238 -16.54 12.58 5.66
C VAL A 238 -17.86 13.14 5.12
N ARG A 239 -18.48 12.45 4.15
CA ARG A 239 -19.82 12.82 3.68
C ARG A 239 -20.89 12.62 4.76
N ASP A 240 -20.87 11.46 5.43
CA ASP A 240 -21.82 11.17 6.51
C ASP A 240 -21.65 12.16 7.68
N ALA A 241 -20.41 12.54 7.98
CA ALA A 241 -20.07 13.59 8.93
C ALA A 241 -20.57 14.99 8.51
N GLY A 242 -20.38 15.35 7.24
CA GLY A 242 -20.90 16.59 6.66
C GLY A 242 -22.42 16.69 6.80
N LEU A 243 -23.14 15.59 6.55
CA LEU A 243 -24.59 15.53 6.72
C LEU A 243 -25.02 15.68 8.18
N ALA A 244 -24.27 15.12 9.14
CA ALA A 244 -24.56 15.24 10.58
C ALA A 244 -24.51 16.70 11.07
N THR A 245 -23.74 17.58 10.42
CA THR A 245 -23.66 19.01 10.80
C THR A 245 -24.97 19.78 10.59
N ASN A 246 -25.94 19.23 9.84
CA ASN A 246 -27.18 19.90 9.42
C ASN A 246 -26.95 21.29 8.79
N SER A 247 -25.77 21.52 8.22
CA SER A 247 -25.34 22.80 7.67
C SER A 247 -24.96 22.64 6.20
N TYR A 248 -25.05 23.73 5.43
CA TYR A 248 -24.61 23.71 4.04
C TYR A 248 -23.09 23.79 3.97
N VAL A 249 -22.45 22.61 3.93
CA VAL A 249 -21.00 22.44 4.00
C VAL A 249 -20.45 21.88 2.70
N ARG A 250 -19.24 22.33 2.36
CA ARG A 250 -18.33 21.67 1.44
C ARG A 250 -17.56 20.60 2.20
N ILE A 251 -17.51 19.42 1.63
CA ILE A 251 -16.72 18.31 2.12
C ILE A 251 -15.56 18.06 1.16
N SER A 252 -14.39 17.78 1.72
CA SER A 252 -13.23 17.31 0.95
C SER A 252 -12.54 16.19 1.70
N SER A 253 -12.13 15.15 0.98
CA SER A 253 -11.29 14.08 1.53
C SER A 253 -9.84 14.25 1.08
N TRP A 254 -8.91 13.64 1.81
CA TRP A 254 -7.53 13.48 1.33
C TRP A 254 -7.47 12.84 -0.06
N ILE A 255 -8.44 12.00 -0.43
CA ILE A 255 -8.54 11.38 -1.76
C ILE A 255 -8.79 12.46 -2.84
N ASP A 256 -9.43 13.56 -2.49
CA ASP A 256 -9.69 14.65 -3.44
C ASP A 256 -8.47 15.59 -3.53
N THR A 257 -7.81 15.87 -2.40
CA THR A 257 -6.63 16.76 -2.32
C THR A 257 -5.34 16.09 -2.80
N TYR A 258 -5.11 14.83 -2.42
CA TYR A 258 -3.93 14.01 -2.73
C TYR A 258 -4.27 12.81 -3.61
N GLY A 259 -5.34 12.93 -4.41
CA GLY A 259 -5.87 11.85 -5.25
C GLY A 259 -4.91 11.32 -6.31
N TYR A 260 -3.89 12.09 -6.69
CA TYR A 260 -2.83 11.61 -7.57
C TYR A 260 -2.08 10.43 -6.94
N MET A 261 -1.75 10.51 -5.65
CA MET A 261 -1.08 9.41 -4.93
C MET A 261 -1.96 8.17 -4.88
N TYR A 262 -3.24 8.36 -4.56
CA TYR A 262 -4.20 7.25 -4.56
C TYR A 262 -4.33 6.62 -5.96
N ARG A 263 -4.41 7.43 -7.02
CA ARG A 263 -4.49 6.93 -8.40
C ARG A 263 -3.22 6.19 -8.82
N ASP A 264 -2.05 6.68 -8.44
CA ASP A 264 -0.78 6.04 -8.75
C ASP A 264 -0.68 4.68 -8.05
N ILE A 265 -1.16 4.57 -6.80
CA ILE A 265 -1.29 3.29 -6.09
C ILE A 265 -2.25 2.35 -6.82
N GLN A 266 -3.42 2.84 -7.25
CA GLN A 266 -4.37 2.01 -8.01
C GLN A 266 -3.78 1.55 -9.35
N MET A 267 -3.00 2.40 -10.02
CA MET A 267 -2.30 2.05 -11.25
C MET A 267 -1.25 0.95 -10.99
N ILE A 268 -0.42 1.09 -9.95
CA ILE A 268 0.56 0.08 -9.56
C ILE A 268 -0.15 -1.24 -9.22
N ARG A 269 -1.24 -1.17 -8.44
CA ARG A 269 -2.07 -2.33 -8.11
C ARG A 269 -2.59 -3.03 -9.37
N ALA A 270 -3.09 -2.29 -10.36
CA ALA A 270 -3.56 -2.85 -11.62
C ALA A 270 -2.42 -3.53 -12.43
N ILE A 271 -1.24 -2.92 -12.50
CA ILE A 271 -0.06 -3.50 -13.15
C ILE A 271 0.35 -4.79 -12.44
N MET A 272 0.36 -4.81 -11.11
CA MET A 272 0.68 -5.99 -10.31
C MET A 272 -0.35 -7.11 -10.49
N TYR A 273 -1.65 -6.79 -10.55
CA TYR A 273 -2.69 -7.76 -10.88
C TYR A 273 -2.50 -8.36 -12.27
N LEU A 274 -2.21 -7.53 -13.28
CA LEU A 274 -1.95 -8.01 -14.65
C LEU A 274 -0.72 -8.91 -14.70
N ALA A 275 0.37 -8.51 -14.05
CA ALA A 275 1.58 -9.30 -13.94
C ALA A 275 1.32 -10.65 -13.22
N MET A 276 0.54 -10.62 -12.15
CA MET A 276 0.14 -11.81 -11.39
C MET A 276 -0.68 -12.79 -12.25
N VAL A 277 -1.64 -12.29 -13.05
CA VAL A 277 -2.37 -13.12 -14.02
C VAL A 277 -1.43 -13.76 -15.04
N LEU A 278 -0.46 -13.00 -15.56
CA LEU A 278 0.52 -13.50 -16.52
C LEU A 278 1.41 -14.60 -15.89
N VAL A 279 1.93 -14.37 -14.68
CA VAL A 279 2.74 -15.33 -13.92
C VAL A 279 1.96 -16.62 -13.67
N ILE A 280 0.70 -16.51 -13.26
CA ILE A 280 -0.20 -17.65 -13.07
C ILE A 280 -0.40 -18.41 -14.39
N GLY A 281 -0.62 -17.69 -15.49
CA GLY A 281 -0.78 -18.29 -16.82
C GLY A 281 0.47 -19.08 -17.25
N VAL A 282 1.65 -18.51 -17.07
CA VAL A 282 2.94 -19.17 -17.37
C VAL A 282 3.13 -20.41 -16.49
N ALA A 283 2.82 -20.33 -15.20
CA ALA A 283 2.90 -21.47 -14.28
C ALA A 283 1.95 -22.61 -14.67
N CYS A 284 0.70 -22.29 -15.02
CA CYS A 284 -0.28 -23.29 -15.48
C CYS A 284 0.17 -23.98 -16.76
N PHE A 285 0.65 -23.22 -17.75
CA PHE A 285 1.17 -23.78 -19.00
C PHE A 285 2.36 -24.70 -18.76
N ASN A 286 3.24 -24.33 -17.82
CA ASN A 286 4.39 -25.15 -17.43
C ASN A 286 3.95 -26.49 -16.82
N ILE A 287 2.94 -26.49 -15.93
CA ILE A 287 2.39 -27.72 -15.33
C ILE A 287 1.80 -28.62 -16.41
N VAL A 288 0.96 -28.08 -17.30
CA VAL A 288 0.33 -28.86 -18.38
C VAL A 288 1.41 -29.49 -19.27
N SER A 289 2.39 -28.70 -19.72
CA SER A 289 3.46 -29.16 -20.59
C SER A 289 4.27 -30.30 -19.96
N THR A 290 4.58 -30.16 -18.67
CA THR A 290 5.34 -31.16 -17.90
C THR A 290 4.57 -32.46 -17.73
N LEU A 291 3.28 -32.37 -17.44
CA LEU A 291 2.44 -33.54 -17.28
C LEU A 291 2.18 -34.27 -18.60
N VAL A 292 1.94 -33.53 -19.70
CA VAL A 292 1.81 -34.14 -21.02
C VAL A 292 3.09 -34.90 -21.39
N MET A 293 4.25 -34.31 -21.11
CA MET A 293 5.53 -34.96 -21.36
C MET A 293 5.74 -36.18 -20.48
N ALA A 294 5.44 -36.11 -19.18
CA ALA A 294 5.51 -37.25 -18.27
C ALA A 294 4.62 -38.41 -18.71
N VAL A 295 3.42 -38.12 -19.24
CA VAL A 295 2.52 -39.13 -19.82
C VAL A 295 3.15 -39.81 -21.04
N LYS A 296 3.80 -39.04 -21.92
CA LYS A 296 4.48 -39.57 -23.11
C LYS A 296 5.65 -40.48 -22.72
N ASP A 297 6.48 -40.05 -21.79
CA ASP A 297 7.65 -40.81 -21.32
C ASP A 297 7.25 -42.09 -20.57
N LYS A 298 6.08 -42.08 -19.90
CA LYS A 298 5.52 -43.23 -19.18
C LYS A 298 4.51 -44.03 -19.99
N SER A 299 4.40 -43.79 -21.29
CA SER A 299 3.45 -44.49 -22.17
C SER A 299 3.61 -46.02 -22.14
N SER A 300 4.86 -46.52 -22.17
CA SER A 300 5.15 -47.96 -22.08
C SER A 300 4.73 -48.56 -20.73
N ASP A 301 5.03 -47.86 -19.62
CA ASP A 301 4.61 -48.27 -18.27
C ASP A 301 3.07 -48.29 -18.16
N ILE A 302 2.37 -47.31 -18.75
CA ILE A 302 0.91 -47.26 -18.80
C ILE A 302 0.35 -48.43 -19.61
N ALA A 303 0.96 -48.76 -20.76
CA ALA A 303 0.54 -49.88 -21.60
C ALA A 303 0.63 -51.21 -20.84
N VAL A 304 1.72 -51.45 -20.10
CA VAL A 304 1.87 -52.64 -19.23
C VAL A 304 0.80 -52.68 -18.14
N LEU A 305 0.53 -51.55 -17.47
CA LEU A 305 -0.53 -51.50 -16.46
C LEU A 305 -1.90 -51.83 -17.06
N ARG A 306 -2.19 -51.37 -18.28
CA ARG A 306 -3.45 -51.66 -18.97
C ARG A 306 -3.55 -53.11 -19.42
N THR A 307 -2.47 -53.74 -19.90
CA THR A 307 -2.50 -55.17 -20.23
C THR A 307 -2.67 -56.06 -19.00
N LEU A 308 -2.24 -55.59 -17.82
CA LEU A 308 -2.51 -56.22 -16.53
C LEU A 308 -3.94 -55.95 -15.98
N GLY A 309 -4.78 -55.18 -16.69
CA GLY A 309 -6.17 -54.94 -16.33
C GLY A 309 -6.45 -53.61 -15.61
N ALA A 310 -5.52 -52.65 -15.60
CA ALA A 310 -5.76 -51.34 -15.01
C ALA A 310 -6.88 -50.56 -15.74
N LYS A 311 -7.91 -50.17 -14.98
CA LYS A 311 -9.02 -49.34 -15.48
C LYS A 311 -8.59 -47.88 -15.71
N ASP A 312 -9.29 -47.18 -16.60
CA ASP A 312 -9.05 -45.77 -16.92
C ASP A 312 -9.04 -44.86 -15.70
N GLY A 313 -9.92 -45.12 -14.74
CA GLY A 313 -9.98 -44.36 -13.48
C GLY A 313 -8.69 -44.47 -12.66
N LEU A 314 -8.03 -45.63 -12.66
CA LEU A 314 -6.76 -45.83 -11.95
C LEU A 314 -5.64 -45.04 -12.64
N ILE A 315 -5.55 -45.11 -13.98
CA ILE A 315 -4.54 -44.37 -14.75
C ILE A 315 -4.73 -42.86 -14.58
N ARG A 316 -5.97 -42.35 -14.65
CA ARG A 316 -6.28 -40.93 -14.39
C ARG A 316 -5.85 -40.52 -12.99
N ALA A 317 -6.21 -41.31 -11.98
CA ALA A 317 -5.86 -41.01 -10.58
C ALA A 317 -4.35 -40.97 -10.34
N ILE A 318 -3.56 -41.84 -10.99
CA ILE A 318 -2.10 -41.82 -10.90
C ILE A 318 -1.53 -40.48 -11.39
N PHE A 319 -1.98 -40.01 -12.56
CA PHE A 319 -1.46 -38.76 -13.14
C PHE A 319 -1.97 -37.51 -12.45
N VAL A 320 -3.18 -37.55 -11.88
CA VAL A 320 -3.68 -36.48 -10.98
C VAL A 320 -2.79 -36.38 -9.74
N TRP A 321 -2.49 -37.50 -9.07
CA TRP A 321 -1.58 -37.51 -7.91
C TRP A 321 -0.17 -37.07 -8.29
N TYR A 322 0.32 -37.47 -9.46
CA TYR A 322 1.62 -37.05 -9.96
C TYR A 322 1.68 -35.52 -10.15
N GLY A 323 0.67 -34.92 -10.77
CA GLY A 323 0.55 -33.47 -10.92
C GLY A 323 0.44 -32.74 -9.59
N LEU A 324 -0.39 -33.24 -8.68
CA LEU A 324 -0.55 -32.68 -7.35
C LEU A 324 0.77 -32.69 -6.56
N LEU A 325 1.56 -33.78 -6.64
CA LEU A 325 2.85 -33.86 -5.95
C LEU A 325 3.88 -32.89 -6.51
N ALA A 326 3.95 -32.76 -7.84
CA ALA A 326 4.82 -31.79 -8.49
C ALA A 326 4.41 -30.34 -8.15
N GLY A 327 3.10 -30.06 -8.19
CA GLY A 327 2.51 -28.79 -7.75
C GLY A 327 2.82 -28.50 -6.30
N LEU A 328 2.62 -29.45 -5.39
CA LEU A 328 2.90 -29.29 -3.97
C LEU A 328 4.37 -28.99 -3.71
N LEU A 329 5.30 -29.74 -4.30
CA LEU A 329 6.73 -29.49 -4.14
C LEU A 329 7.13 -28.11 -4.68
N GLY A 330 6.64 -27.75 -5.87
CA GLY A 330 6.87 -26.44 -6.46
C GLY A 330 6.29 -25.31 -5.61
N SER A 331 5.03 -25.42 -5.22
CA SER A 331 4.35 -24.39 -4.41
C SER A 331 4.95 -24.26 -3.02
N VAL A 332 5.28 -25.34 -2.32
CA VAL A 332 5.91 -25.27 -0.99
C VAL A 332 7.31 -24.66 -1.08
N SER A 333 8.14 -25.10 -2.03
CA SER A 333 9.46 -24.49 -2.23
C SER A 333 9.36 -23.02 -2.64
N GLY A 334 8.40 -22.69 -3.50
CA GLY A 334 8.09 -21.31 -3.88
C GLY A 334 7.60 -20.45 -2.72
N VAL A 335 6.78 -20.99 -1.81
CA VAL A 335 6.36 -20.31 -0.58
C VAL A 335 7.57 -20.02 0.29
N VAL A 336 8.44 -21.00 0.53
CA VAL A 336 9.64 -20.80 1.35
C VAL A 336 10.53 -19.71 0.75
N VAL A 337 10.83 -19.80 -0.55
CA VAL A 337 11.64 -18.79 -1.25
C VAL A 337 10.96 -17.43 -1.26
N GLY A 338 9.65 -17.37 -1.53
CA GLY A 338 8.87 -16.15 -1.59
C GLY A 338 8.78 -15.44 -0.24
N VAL A 339 8.56 -16.17 0.85
CA VAL A 339 8.55 -15.63 2.22
C VAL A 339 9.93 -15.07 2.59
N LEU A 340 11.00 -15.83 2.34
CA LEU A 340 12.38 -15.38 2.61
C LEU A 340 12.75 -14.14 1.78
N ALA A 341 12.41 -14.14 0.50
CA ALA A 341 12.64 -13.02 -0.40
C ALA A 341 11.82 -11.78 0.01
N SER A 342 10.57 -11.97 0.44
CA SER A 342 9.70 -10.88 0.92
C SER A 342 10.24 -10.26 2.20
N TRP A 343 10.77 -11.05 3.12
CA TRP A 343 11.38 -10.54 4.34
C TRP A 343 12.64 -9.70 4.05
N GLN A 344 13.44 -10.13 3.07
CA GLN A 344 14.69 -9.47 2.71
C GLN A 344 14.54 -8.48 1.54
N LEU A 345 13.31 -8.18 1.10
CA LEU A 345 13.04 -7.46 -0.15
C LEU A 345 13.76 -6.11 -0.19
N THR A 346 13.62 -5.31 0.86
CA THR A 346 14.23 -3.99 0.98
C THR A 346 15.76 -4.06 0.89
N ASN A 347 16.38 -5.07 1.52
CA ASN A 347 17.82 -5.25 1.50
C ASN A 347 18.32 -5.72 0.12
N ILE A 348 17.60 -6.63 -0.54
CA ILE A 348 17.93 -7.10 -1.89
C ILE A 348 17.93 -5.91 -2.86
N ILE A 349 16.91 -5.08 -2.79
CA ILE A 349 16.75 -3.93 -3.67
C ILE A 349 17.81 -2.87 -3.39
N GLY A 350 18.11 -2.58 -2.13
CA GLY A 350 19.20 -1.65 -1.78
C GLY A 350 20.57 -2.09 -2.31
N VAL A 351 20.84 -3.39 -2.43
CA VAL A 351 22.05 -3.90 -3.08
C VAL A 351 21.99 -3.67 -4.60
N ILE A 352 20.84 -3.91 -5.22
CA ILE A 352 20.64 -3.69 -6.66
C ILE A 352 20.79 -2.21 -7.02
N GLU A 353 20.21 -1.30 -6.24
CA GLU A 353 20.34 0.15 -6.44
C GLU A 353 21.80 0.60 -6.37
N LYS A 354 22.57 0.08 -5.41
CA LYS A 354 24.02 0.36 -5.31
C LYS A 354 24.81 -0.14 -6.52
N LEU A 355 24.40 -1.25 -7.12
CA LEU A 355 25.06 -1.80 -8.31
C LEU A 355 24.70 -1.03 -9.59
N ILE A 356 23.46 -0.55 -9.71
CA ILE A 356 22.97 0.16 -10.90
C ILE A 356 23.32 1.66 -10.83
N GLY A 357 23.50 2.22 -9.63
CA GLY A 357 23.80 3.64 -9.42
C GLY A 357 22.58 4.56 -9.53
N HIS A 358 21.37 4.00 -9.54
CA HIS A 358 20.11 4.74 -9.58
C HIS A 358 19.15 4.24 -8.50
N HIS A 359 18.46 5.18 -7.85
CA HIS A 359 17.38 4.89 -6.91
C HIS A 359 16.06 4.69 -7.66
N PHE A 360 15.31 3.66 -7.28
CA PHE A 360 14.01 3.37 -7.90
C PHE A 360 12.90 4.28 -7.37
N LEU A 361 13.04 4.81 -6.15
CA LEU A 361 12.08 5.69 -5.50
C LEU A 361 12.75 7.02 -5.11
N SER A 362 12.07 8.14 -5.39
CA SER A 362 12.49 9.46 -4.94
C SER A 362 11.76 9.84 -3.64
N GLY A 363 12.53 9.92 -2.55
CA GLY A 363 12.01 10.29 -1.23
C GLY A 363 11.31 11.65 -1.20
N ASP A 364 11.70 12.58 -2.08
CA ASP A 364 11.14 13.94 -2.15
C ASP A 364 9.65 13.98 -2.56
N ILE A 365 9.20 12.99 -3.35
CA ILE A 365 7.82 12.93 -3.86
C ILE A 365 6.99 11.94 -3.05
N TYR A 366 7.57 10.78 -2.71
CA TYR A 366 6.83 9.66 -2.15
C TYR A 366 7.01 9.46 -0.64
N PHE A 367 7.73 10.33 0.07
CA PHE A 367 8.01 10.23 1.52
C PHE A 367 8.71 8.91 1.94
N ILE A 368 9.09 8.09 0.95
CA ILE A 368 9.62 6.73 1.06
C ILE A 368 10.72 6.60 0.01
N ASP A 369 11.92 6.27 0.45
CA ASP A 369 13.13 6.11 -0.36
C ASP A 369 13.55 4.64 -0.53
N PHE A 370 12.74 3.70 -0.06
CA PHE A 370 13.01 2.26 -0.13
C PHE A 370 11.76 1.49 -0.55
N LEU A 371 11.93 0.28 -1.10
CA LEU A 371 10.80 -0.58 -1.43
C LEU A 371 10.29 -1.32 -0.17
N PRO A 372 9.09 -0.99 0.34
CA PRO A 372 8.56 -1.62 1.54
C PRO A 372 8.06 -3.03 1.25
N SER A 373 8.04 -3.86 2.28
CA SER A 373 7.48 -5.22 2.23
C SER A 373 6.74 -5.50 3.52
N GLU A 374 5.54 -6.06 3.40
CA GLU A 374 4.74 -6.54 4.50
C GLU A 374 4.08 -7.87 4.16
N LEU A 375 4.53 -8.93 4.83
CA LEU A 375 4.04 -10.27 4.58
C LEU A 375 2.76 -10.52 5.39
N HIS A 376 1.66 -10.77 4.68
CA HIS A 376 0.41 -11.23 5.30
C HIS A 376 0.26 -12.74 5.10
N TRP A 377 0.18 -13.49 6.21
CA TRP A 377 0.10 -14.96 6.15
C TRP A 377 -1.14 -15.47 5.40
N LEU A 378 -2.24 -14.71 5.44
CA LEU A 378 -3.44 -15.06 4.68
C LEU A 378 -3.18 -15.04 3.17
N ASP A 379 -2.43 -14.05 2.66
CA ASP A 379 -2.05 -14.00 1.26
C ASP A 379 -1.19 -15.19 0.84
N VAL A 380 -0.24 -15.59 1.70
CA VAL A 380 0.58 -16.79 1.49
C VAL A 380 -0.29 -18.05 1.39
N VAL A 381 -1.28 -18.19 2.29
CA VAL A 381 -2.22 -19.30 2.27
C VAL A 381 -3.07 -19.26 1.00
N TYR A 382 -3.59 -18.09 0.60
CA TYR A 382 -4.37 -17.95 -0.63
C TYR A 382 -3.56 -18.30 -1.87
N VAL A 383 -2.30 -17.84 -1.96
CA VAL A 383 -1.41 -18.18 -3.07
C VAL A 383 -1.14 -19.68 -3.10
N LEU A 384 -0.82 -20.30 -1.96
CA LEU A 384 -0.57 -21.75 -1.86
C LEU A 384 -1.80 -22.56 -2.29
N VAL A 385 -2.97 -22.25 -1.74
CA VAL A 385 -4.23 -22.95 -2.08
C VAL A 385 -4.56 -22.76 -3.56
N THR A 386 -4.44 -21.55 -4.08
CA THR A 386 -4.71 -21.26 -5.49
C THR A 386 -3.75 -22.02 -6.40
N ALA A 387 -2.46 -22.05 -6.08
CA ALA A 387 -1.47 -22.81 -6.86
C ALA A 387 -1.75 -24.32 -6.86
N LEU A 388 -2.17 -24.89 -5.72
CA LEU A 388 -2.58 -26.29 -5.62
C LEU A 388 -3.84 -26.60 -6.42
N VAL A 389 -4.86 -25.73 -6.34
CA VAL A 389 -6.10 -25.86 -7.12
C VAL A 389 -5.80 -25.78 -8.62
N LEU A 390 -4.99 -24.82 -9.04
CA LEU A 390 -4.59 -24.68 -10.44
C LEU A 390 -3.75 -25.88 -10.92
N SER A 391 -2.86 -26.40 -10.08
CA SER A 391 -2.11 -27.62 -10.39
C SER A 391 -3.05 -28.82 -10.57
N LEU A 392 -4.05 -28.97 -9.70
CA LEU A 392 -5.07 -30.01 -9.82
C LEU A 392 -5.86 -29.88 -11.12
N LEU A 393 -6.33 -28.67 -11.45
CA LEU A 393 -7.07 -28.40 -12.69
C LEU A 393 -6.20 -28.66 -13.93
N ALA A 394 -4.96 -28.18 -13.93
CA ALA A 394 -4.00 -28.42 -15.00
C ALA A 394 -3.68 -29.91 -15.20
N SER A 395 -3.73 -30.71 -14.12
CA SER A 395 -3.48 -32.15 -14.18
C SER A 395 -4.61 -32.97 -14.82
N TRP A 396 -5.80 -32.41 -14.92
CA TRP A 396 -6.97 -33.11 -15.46
C TRP A 396 -6.80 -33.46 -16.94
N TYR A 397 -6.38 -32.50 -17.76
CA TYR A 397 -6.23 -32.71 -19.21
C TYR A 397 -5.19 -33.81 -19.54
N PRO A 398 -3.96 -33.78 -19.00
CA PRO A 398 -2.98 -34.85 -19.18
C PRO A 398 -3.44 -36.19 -18.63
N ALA A 399 -4.11 -36.23 -17.48
CA ALA A 399 -4.63 -37.47 -16.90
C ALA A 399 -5.66 -38.15 -17.81
N ARG A 400 -6.57 -37.37 -18.43
CA ARG A 400 -7.51 -37.89 -19.41
C ARG A 400 -6.80 -38.40 -20.67
N ARG A 401 -5.77 -37.70 -21.14
CA ARG A 401 -4.95 -38.12 -22.28
C ARG A 401 -4.22 -39.44 -21.99
N ALA A 402 -3.68 -39.61 -20.78
CA ALA A 402 -3.01 -40.84 -20.35
C ALA A 402 -3.93 -42.07 -20.39
N SER A 403 -5.20 -41.91 -20.00
CA SER A 403 -6.19 -43.00 -20.07
C SER A 403 -6.64 -43.36 -21.48
N ASN A 404 -6.24 -42.62 -22.51
CA ASN A 404 -6.63 -42.91 -23.90
C ASN A 404 -5.49 -43.56 -24.70
N ILE A 405 -4.40 -43.96 -24.05
CA ILE A 405 -3.24 -44.60 -24.70
C ILE A 405 -3.57 -46.05 -25.09
N ASP A 406 -3.51 -46.37 -26.37
CA ASP A 406 -3.69 -47.73 -26.88
C ASP A 406 -2.47 -48.62 -26.54
N PRO A 407 -2.62 -49.67 -25.71
CA PRO A 407 -1.51 -50.55 -25.33
C PRO A 407 -0.87 -51.27 -26.52
N ALA A 408 -1.68 -51.66 -27.52
CA ALA A 408 -1.19 -52.43 -28.67
C ALA A 408 -0.27 -51.60 -29.57
N ARG A 409 -0.60 -50.30 -29.71
CA ARG A 409 0.20 -49.35 -30.47
C ARG A 409 1.53 -49.04 -29.79
N VAL A 410 1.49 -48.76 -28.48
CA VAL A 410 2.72 -48.42 -27.73
C VAL A 410 3.68 -49.59 -27.62
N LEU A 411 3.17 -50.82 -27.42
CA LEU A 411 4.01 -52.01 -27.27
C LEU A 411 4.57 -52.52 -28.61
N SER A 412 3.95 -52.19 -29.74
CA SER A 412 4.47 -52.52 -31.08
C SER A 412 5.53 -51.53 -31.59
N GLY A 413 5.82 -50.45 -30.84
CA GLY A 413 6.82 -49.45 -31.20
C GLY A 413 6.38 -48.45 -32.27
N GLN A 414 5.07 -48.37 -32.55
CA GLN A 414 4.43 -47.39 -33.46
C GLN A 414 3.88 -46.18 -32.70
#